data_AF-A0A2V9NFY6-F1
#
_entry.id   AF-A0A2V9NFY6-F1
#
_cell.length_a   1.000
_cell.length_b   1.000
_cell.length_c   1.000
_cell.angle_alpha   90.00
_cell.angle_beta   90.00
_cell.angle_gamma   90.00
#
_symmetry.space_group_name_H-M   'P 1'
#
loop_
_entity.id
_entity.type
_entity.pdbx_description
1 polymer ?
#
loop_
_entity_poly.entity_id
_entity_poly.type
_entity_poly.pdbx_seq_one_letter_code
_entity_poly.pdbx_strand_id
1 'polypeptide(L)'
;MLESAVGAVGYVIRKLNQVRESDDTSQSRFEAIEIIEAVILAFVAVATAWSGYQAAQWAGKRAEQYAEATRLRINAEGLATLAGQERIYDSDTFNSWLAAKLDGKEQAAEFFERRFRDEYRPAFTAWLRTDPFNNAQAPPRSSCPTTTMRSSSSFLV
;
A
#
# COMPACT_ATOMS: atom_id res chain seq x y z
N MET A 1 -31.14 -24.83 -86.53
CA MET A 1 -31.13 -25.15 -85.09
C MET A 1 -29.72 -25.22 -84.48
N LEU A 2 -28.63 -24.93 -85.22
CA LEU A 2 -27.26 -24.94 -84.70
C LEU A 2 -26.70 -23.55 -84.33
N GLU A 3 -27.28 -22.45 -84.82
CA GLU A 3 -26.74 -21.11 -84.53
C GLU A 3 -27.03 -20.60 -83.10
N SER A 4 -28.11 -21.08 -82.46
CA SER A 4 -28.44 -20.70 -81.08
C SER A 4 -27.50 -21.32 -80.04
N ALA A 5 -26.91 -22.47 -80.32
CA ALA A 5 -25.98 -23.16 -79.41
C ALA A 5 -24.60 -22.47 -79.35
N VAL A 6 -24.12 -21.94 -80.48
CA VAL A 6 -22.82 -21.25 -80.57
C VAL A 6 -22.84 -19.94 -79.78
N GLY A 7 -23.93 -19.19 -79.83
CA GLY A 7 -24.10 -17.95 -79.06
C GLY A 7 -24.15 -18.17 -77.54
N ALA A 8 -24.81 -19.24 -77.09
CA ALA A 8 -24.88 -19.59 -75.66
C ALA A 8 -23.50 -19.96 -75.09
N VAL A 9 -22.70 -20.72 -75.85
CA VAL A 9 -21.34 -21.10 -75.44
C VAL A 9 -20.42 -19.87 -75.40
N GLY A 10 -20.48 -18.99 -76.40
CA GLY A 10 -19.71 -17.73 -76.40
C GLY A 10 -20.07 -16.81 -75.22
N TYR A 11 -21.35 -16.75 -74.86
CA TYR A 11 -21.82 -15.99 -73.70
C TYR A 11 -21.28 -16.57 -72.38
N VAL A 12 -21.33 -17.89 -72.21
CA VAL A 12 -20.79 -18.56 -71.02
C VAL A 12 -19.28 -18.36 -70.89
N ILE A 13 -18.52 -18.48 -71.98
CA ILE A 13 -17.06 -18.24 -71.98
C ILE A 13 -16.74 -16.80 -71.59
N ARG A 14 -17.48 -15.82 -72.14
CA ARG A 14 -17.29 -14.41 -71.80
C ARG A 14 -17.61 -14.13 -70.33
N LYS A 15 -18.69 -14.71 -69.79
CA LYS A 15 -19.08 -14.51 -68.39
C LYS A 15 -18.08 -15.13 -67.42
N LEU A 16 -17.53 -16.31 -67.72
CA LEU A 16 -16.49 -16.94 -66.91
C LEU A 16 -15.18 -16.15 -66.94
N ASN A 17 -14.80 -15.59 -68.10
CA ASN A 17 -13.62 -14.73 -68.19
C ASN A 17 -13.80 -13.44 -67.39
N GLN A 18 -14.98 -12.82 -67.47
CA GLN A 18 -15.30 -11.61 -66.72
C GLN A 18 -15.30 -11.82 -65.20
N VAL A 19 -15.82 -12.97 -64.73
CA VAL A 19 -15.80 -13.33 -63.29
C VAL A 19 -14.36 -13.59 -62.82
N ARG A 20 -13.55 -14.29 -63.63
CA ARG A 20 -12.16 -14.57 -63.30
C ARG A 20 -11.28 -13.32 -63.26
N GLU A 21 -11.49 -12.37 -64.18
CA GLU A 21 -10.76 -11.09 -64.20
C GLU A 21 -11.17 -10.20 -63.00
N SER A 22 -12.43 -10.29 -62.55
CA SER A 22 -12.87 -9.65 -61.30
C SER A 22 -12.37 -10.35 -60.04
N ASP A 23 -12.25 -11.68 -60.04
CA ASP A 23 -11.74 -12.46 -58.90
C ASP A 23 -10.23 -12.29 -58.71
N ASP A 24 -9.41 -12.25 -59.78
CA ASP A 24 -7.95 -12.06 -59.66
C ASP A 24 -7.61 -10.72 -58.99
N THR A 25 -8.32 -9.65 -59.36
CA THR A 25 -8.10 -8.31 -58.78
C THR A 25 -8.60 -8.22 -57.33
N SER A 26 -9.67 -8.95 -57.01
CA SER A 26 -10.24 -9.03 -55.66
C SER A 26 -9.36 -9.87 -54.73
N GLN A 27 -8.88 -11.02 -55.22
CA GLN A 27 -8.03 -11.97 -54.50
C GLN A 27 -6.68 -11.34 -54.12
N SER A 28 -6.00 -10.64 -55.04
CA SER A 28 -4.76 -9.91 -54.71
C SER A 28 -4.96 -8.83 -53.63
N ARG A 29 -6.14 -8.19 -53.59
CA ARG A 29 -6.45 -7.21 -52.54
C ARG A 29 -6.72 -7.88 -51.19
N PHE A 30 -7.37 -9.04 -51.18
CA PHE A 30 -7.56 -9.83 -49.96
C PHE A 30 -6.22 -10.36 -49.42
N GLU A 31 -5.34 -10.87 -50.28
CA GLU A 31 -3.98 -11.31 -49.88
C GLU A 31 -3.16 -10.16 -49.29
N ALA A 32 -3.22 -8.95 -49.87
CA ALA A 32 -2.55 -7.78 -49.30
C ALA A 32 -3.12 -7.36 -47.93
N ILE A 33 -4.44 -7.47 -47.75
CA ILE A 33 -5.10 -7.18 -46.46
C ILE A 33 -4.67 -8.19 -45.39
N GLU A 34 -4.60 -9.48 -45.74
CA GLU A 34 -4.17 -10.55 -44.82
C GLU A 34 -2.73 -10.33 -44.32
N ILE A 35 -1.82 -9.92 -45.21
CA ILE A 35 -0.45 -9.58 -44.83
C ILE A 35 -0.42 -8.36 -43.90
N ILE A 36 -1.17 -7.30 -44.22
CA ILE A 36 -1.23 -6.09 -43.39
C ILE A 36 -1.81 -6.42 -42.01
N GLU A 37 -2.86 -7.25 -41.95
CA GLU A 37 -3.46 -7.72 -40.70
C GLU A 37 -2.43 -8.47 -39.85
N ALA A 38 -1.71 -9.43 -40.43
CA ALA A 38 -0.67 -10.18 -39.74
C ALA A 38 0.45 -9.27 -39.20
N VAL A 39 0.85 -8.26 -39.98
CA VAL A 39 1.86 -7.27 -39.55
C VAL A 39 1.34 -6.44 -38.37
N ILE A 40 0.08 -5.98 -38.40
CA ILE A 40 -0.53 -5.25 -37.29
C ILE A 40 -0.61 -6.12 -36.03
N LEU A 41 -1.05 -7.38 -36.17
CA LEU A 41 -1.11 -8.33 -35.05
C LEU A 41 0.28 -8.60 -34.46
N ALA A 42 1.31 -8.70 -35.30
CA ALA A 42 2.69 -8.83 -34.84
C ALA A 42 3.13 -7.61 -34.02
N PHE A 43 2.83 -6.39 -34.48
CA PHE A 43 3.11 -5.17 -33.70
C PHE A 43 2.36 -5.14 -32.36
N VAL A 44 1.08 -5.54 -32.34
CA VAL A 44 0.29 -5.64 -31.11
C VAL A 44 0.91 -6.65 -30.13
N ALA A 45 1.36 -7.80 -30.61
CA ALA A 45 2.01 -8.80 -29.78
C ALA A 45 3.33 -8.28 -29.16
N VAL A 46 4.16 -7.60 -29.95
CA VAL A 46 5.40 -6.97 -29.47
C VAL A 46 5.10 -5.88 -28.44
N ALA A 47 4.11 -5.02 -28.69
CA ALA A 47 3.69 -3.99 -27.75
C ALA A 47 3.16 -4.58 -26.43
N THR A 48 2.40 -5.66 -26.51
CA THR A 48 1.87 -6.39 -25.34
C THR A 48 3.01 -6.99 -24.52
N ALA A 49 3.98 -7.66 -25.18
CA ALA A 49 5.15 -8.22 -24.52
C ALA A 49 6.03 -7.13 -23.88
N TRP A 50 6.22 -5.99 -24.55
CA TRP A 50 6.99 -4.86 -24.04
C TRP A 50 6.34 -4.25 -22.79
N SER A 51 5.01 -4.04 -22.82
CA SER A 51 4.25 -3.55 -21.67
C SER A 51 4.38 -4.51 -20.47
N GLY A 52 4.26 -5.81 -20.71
CA GLY A 52 4.47 -6.85 -19.70
C GLY A 52 5.89 -6.83 -19.10
N TYR A 53 6.93 -6.72 -19.95
CA TYR A 53 8.32 -6.63 -19.51
C TYR A 53 8.57 -5.40 -18.63
N GLN A 54 8.06 -4.22 -19.05
CA GLN A 54 8.17 -3.00 -18.27
C GLN A 54 7.43 -3.14 -16.93
N ALA A 55 6.19 -3.64 -16.93
CA ALA A 55 5.43 -3.87 -15.72
C ALA A 55 6.18 -4.76 -14.72
N ALA A 56 6.80 -5.85 -15.18
CA ALA A 56 7.61 -6.73 -14.35
C ALA A 56 8.85 -6.02 -13.76
N GLN A 57 9.53 -5.18 -14.55
CA GLN A 57 10.68 -4.43 -14.08
C GLN A 57 10.31 -3.43 -12.96
N TRP A 58 9.22 -2.67 -13.16
CA TRP A 58 8.73 -1.72 -12.15
C TRP A 58 8.18 -2.44 -10.91
N ALA A 59 7.56 -3.60 -11.07
CA ALA A 59 7.08 -4.42 -9.97
C ALA A 59 8.23 -4.87 -9.05
N GLY A 60 9.38 -5.26 -9.62
CA GLY A 60 10.57 -5.62 -8.84
C GLY A 60 11.10 -4.47 -7.97
N LYS A 61 11.28 -3.28 -8.55
CA LYS A 61 11.74 -2.10 -7.79
C LYS A 61 10.73 -1.66 -6.71
N ARG A 62 9.44 -1.75 -7.01
CA ARG A 62 8.37 -1.41 -6.05
C ARG A 62 8.27 -2.43 -4.91
N ALA A 63 8.54 -3.71 -5.18
CA ALA A 63 8.50 -4.76 -4.16
C ALA A 63 9.55 -4.53 -3.06
N GLU A 64 10.76 -4.08 -3.42
CA GLU A 64 11.81 -3.76 -2.45
C GLU A 64 11.41 -2.59 -1.54
N GLN A 65 11.01 -1.47 -2.12
CA GLN A 65 10.56 -0.30 -1.36
C GLN A 65 9.34 -0.61 -0.49
N TYR A 66 8.41 -1.43 -0.99
CA TYR A 66 7.24 -1.86 -0.22
C TYR A 66 7.63 -2.79 0.94
N ALA A 67 8.59 -3.69 0.74
CA ALA A 67 9.12 -4.56 1.79
C ALA A 67 9.84 -3.74 2.87
N GLU A 68 10.63 -2.75 2.48
CA GLU A 68 11.28 -1.82 3.42
C GLU A 68 10.25 -1.01 4.22
N ALA A 69 9.27 -0.41 3.53
CA ALA A 69 8.19 0.33 4.18
C ALA A 69 7.39 -0.56 5.14
N THR A 70 7.14 -1.82 4.77
CA THR A 70 6.47 -2.80 5.62
C THR A 70 7.31 -3.15 6.85
N ARG A 71 8.62 -3.36 6.70
CA ARG A 71 9.54 -3.58 7.83
C ARG A 71 9.54 -2.40 8.79
N LEU A 72 9.62 -1.17 8.27
CA LEU A 72 9.58 0.05 9.08
C LEU A 72 8.26 0.16 9.86
N ARG A 73 7.13 -0.15 9.21
CA ARG A 73 5.80 -0.18 9.86
C ARG A 73 5.74 -1.21 10.99
N ILE A 74 6.19 -2.44 10.74
CA ILE A 74 6.19 -3.51 11.77
C ILE A 74 7.09 -3.10 12.95
N ASN A 75 8.27 -2.54 12.69
CA ASN A 75 9.15 -2.07 13.76
C ASN A 75 8.52 -0.93 14.58
N ALA A 76 7.89 0.04 13.91
CA ALA A 76 7.19 1.15 14.57
C ALA A 76 6.01 0.65 15.41
N GLU A 77 5.21 -0.29 14.91
CA GLU A 77 4.12 -0.93 15.63
C GLU A 77 4.63 -1.74 16.85
N GLY A 78 5.76 -2.44 16.69
CA GLY A 78 6.44 -3.13 17.79
C GLY A 78 6.90 -2.19 18.90
N LEU A 79 7.54 -1.08 18.54
CA LEU A 79 7.95 -0.03 19.49
C LEU A 79 6.75 0.64 20.16
N ALA A 80 5.68 0.92 19.42
CA ALA A 80 4.45 1.48 19.97
C ALA A 80 3.78 0.53 20.97
N THR A 81 3.79 -0.77 20.68
CA THR A 81 3.28 -1.81 21.59
C THR A 81 4.12 -1.87 22.87
N LEU A 82 5.44 -1.87 22.75
CA LEU A 82 6.36 -1.87 23.90
C LEU A 82 6.14 -0.63 24.78
N ALA A 83 6.08 0.57 24.18
CA ALA A 83 5.79 1.81 24.90
C ALA A 83 4.41 1.78 25.59
N GLY A 84 3.42 1.12 24.98
CA GLY A 84 2.11 0.88 25.60
C GLY A 84 2.19 -0.02 26.84
N GLN A 85 2.92 -1.13 26.74
CA GLN A 85 3.13 -2.06 27.86
C GLN A 85 3.87 -1.39 29.02
N GLU A 86 4.90 -0.63 28.69
CA GLU A 86 5.65 0.18 29.63
C GLU A 86 4.76 1.18 30.38
N ARG A 87 3.87 1.88 29.67
CA ARG A 87 2.93 2.82 30.29
C ARG A 87 1.91 2.13 31.20
N ILE A 88 1.48 0.92 30.85
CA ILE A 88 0.61 0.10 31.70
C ILE A 88 1.38 -0.30 32.97
N TYR A 89 2.62 -0.76 32.83
CA TYR A 89 3.49 -1.14 33.95
C TYR A 89 3.73 0.02 34.92
N ASP A 90 4.02 1.21 34.40
CA ASP A 90 4.23 2.41 35.21
C ASP A 90 2.94 2.80 35.96
N SER A 91 1.78 2.69 35.30
CA SER A 91 0.47 2.97 35.91
C SER A 91 0.12 1.97 37.01
N ASP A 92 0.39 0.69 36.82
CA ASP A 92 0.15 -0.36 37.80
C ASP A 92 1.06 -0.21 39.03
N THR A 93 2.35 0.05 38.79
CA THR A 93 3.33 0.32 39.86
C THR A 93 2.96 1.58 40.64
N PHE A 94 2.52 2.64 39.96
CA PHE A 94 2.04 3.87 40.60
C PHE A 94 0.81 3.64 41.45
N ASN A 95 -0.18 2.91 40.96
CA ASN A 95 -1.39 2.60 41.74
C ASN A 95 -1.05 1.77 42.98
N SER A 96 -0.15 0.79 42.86
CA SER A 96 0.31 -0.02 43.99
C SER A 96 1.08 0.80 45.03
N TRP A 97 1.95 1.71 44.57
CA TRP A 97 2.64 2.68 45.44
C TRP A 97 1.66 3.61 46.15
N LEU A 98 0.69 4.17 45.42
CA LEU A 98 -0.30 5.10 45.96
C LEU A 98 -1.17 4.42 47.02
N ALA A 99 -1.62 3.20 46.76
CA ALA A 99 -2.35 2.40 47.75
C ALA A 99 -1.51 2.16 49.01
N ALA A 100 -0.23 1.79 48.88
CA ALA A 100 0.67 1.61 50.01
C ALA A 100 0.90 2.90 50.82
N LYS A 101 1.00 4.07 50.14
CA LYS A 101 1.11 5.37 50.81
C LYS A 101 -0.18 5.74 51.55
N LEU A 102 -1.35 5.51 50.97
CA LEU A 102 -2.64 5.78 51.60
C LEU A 102 -2.90 4.85 52.81
N ASP A 103 -2.42 3.60 52.74
CA ASP A 103 -2.48 2.63 53.84
C ASP A 103 -1.43 2.87 54.95
N GLY A 104 -0.54 3.87 54.81
CA GLY A 104 0.53 4.16 55.77
C GLY A 104 1.66 3.12 55.79
N LYS A 105 1.78 2.27 54.76
CA LYS A 105 2.79 1.20 54.66
C LYS A 105 4.06 1.72 53.98
N GLU A 106 4.85 2.54 54.69
CA GLU A 106 6.04 3.21 54.13
C GLU A 106 7.07 2.25 53.53
N GLN A 107 7.32 1.10 54.16
CA GLN A 107 8.26 0.10 53.61
C GLN A 107 7.78 -0.47 52.25
N ALA A 108 6.47 -0.64 52.08
CA ALA A 108 5.90 -1.10 50.81
C ALA A 108 5.93 0.00 49.75
N ALA A 109 5.68 1.25 50.14
CA ALA A 109 5.81 2.39 49.23
C ALA A 109 7.26 2.55 48.74
N GLU A 110 8.25 2.50 49.63
CA GLU A 110 9.67 2.60 49.25
C GLU A 110 10.10 1.45 48.32
N PHE A 111 9.52 0.25 48.51
CA PHE A 111 9.74 -0.88 47.62
C PHE A 111 9.23 -0.62 46.19
N PHE A 112 8.02 -0.07 46.03
CA PHE A 112 7.49 0.29 44.71
C PHE A 112 8.23 1.48 44.10
N GLU A 113 8.70 2.42 44.92
CA GLU A 113 9.47 3.58 44.45
C GLU A 113 10.79 3.16 43.78
N ARG A 114 11.50 2.18 44.35
CA ARG A 114 12.71 1.60 43.74
C ARG A 114 12.44 0.87 42.43
N ARG A 115 11.20 0.42 42.20
CA ARG A 115 10.79 -0.34 41.02
C ARG A 115 10.37 0.55 39.84
N PHE A 116 10.17 1.85 40.07
CA PHE A 116 9.91 2.77 38.98
C PHE A 116 11.07 2.80 37.98
N ARG A 117 10.70 2.71 36.71
CA ARG A 117 11.60 2.86 35.58
C ARG A 117 12.22 4.27 35.56
N ASP A 118 13.48 4.35 35.14
CA ASP A 118 14.23 5.61 35.14
C ASP A 118 13.58 6.67 34.24
N GLU A 119 12.92 6.26 33.16
CA GLU A 119 12.21 7.14 32.24
C GLU A 119 10.97 7.80 32.88
N TYR A 120 10.35 7.13 33.87
CA TYR A 120 9.14 7.61 34.54
C TYR A 120 9.45 8.48 35.78
N ARG A 121 10.63 8.30 36.40
CA ARG A 121 11.05 9.05 37.60
C ARG A 121 10.90 10.57 37.48
N PRO A 122 11.30 11.24 36.39
CA PRO A 122 11.15 12.70 36.29
C PRO A 122 9.70 13.18 36.39
N ALA A 123 8.77 12.46 35.77
CA ALA A 123 7.34 12.77 35.82
C ALA A 123 6.76 12.52 37.21
N PHE A 124 7.17 11.41 37.85
CA PHE A 124 6.79 11.09 39.23
C PHE A 124 7.31 12.12 40.23
N THR A 125 8.59 12.49 40.17
CA THR A 125 9.18 13.52 41.03
C THR A 125 8.54 14.89 40.81
N ALA A 126 8.24 15.27 39.55
CA ALA A 126 7.53 16.51 39.25
C ALA A 126 6.12 16.53 39.86
N TRP A 127 5.41 15.41 39.81
CA TRP A 127 4.10 15.25 40.42
C TRP A 127 4.16 15.30 41.96
N LEU A 128 5.12 14.62 42.59
CA LEU A 128 5.32 14.69 44.05
C LEU A 128 5.56 16.13 44.53
N ARG A 129 6.27 16.96 43.75
CA ARG A 129 6.49 18.39 44.06
C ARG A 129 5.22 19.23 44.06
N THR A 130 4.14 18.76 43.44
CA THR A 130 2.84 19.45 43.47
C THR A 130 2.06 19.25 44.77
N ASP A 131 2.62 18.46 45.71
CA ASP A 131 2.05 18.08 47.00
C ASP A 131 0.65 17.47 46.90
N PRO A 132 0.50 16.32 46.21
CA PRO A 132 -0.80 15.74 45.87
C PRO A 132 -1.63 15.27 47.06
N PHE A 133 -1.05 15.16 48.25
CA PHE A 133 -1.75 14.72 49.46
C PHE A 133 -2.34 15.90 50.26
N ASN A 134 -1.80 17.11 50.11
CA ASN A 134 -2.27 18.29 50.84
C ASN A 134 -2.81 19.39 49.92
N ASN A 135 -2.62 19.28 48.60
CA ASN A 135 -3.06 20.25 47.60
C ASN A 135 -4.17 19.67 46.69
N ALA A 136 -5.40 20.17 46.85
CA ALA A 136 -6.55 19.76 46.05
C ALA A 136 -6.46 20.13 44.54
N GLN A 137 -5.51 20.99 44.15
CA GLN A 137 -5.26 21.35 42.74
C GLN A 137 -4.18 20.50 42.08
N ALA A 138 -3.58 19.54 42.80
CA ALA A 138 -2.57 18.67 42.23
C ALA A 138 -3.19 17.74 41.16
N PRO A 139 -2.46 17.44 40.06
CA PRO A 139 -2.93 16.51 39.06
C PRO A 139 -3.23 15.13 39.67
N PRO A 140 -4.32 14.45 39.31
CA PRO A 140 -4.68 13.15 39.91
C PRO A 140 -3.74 12.00 39.52
N ARG A 141 -2.86 12.19 38.53
CA ARG A 141 -1.74 11.28 38.21
C ARG A 141 -0.53 12.09 37.73
N SER A 142 0.67 11.51 37.85
CA SER A 142 1.85 11.96 37.13
C SER A 142 1.66 11.71 35.63
N SER A 143 1.22 12.74 34.92
CA SER A 143 1.25 12.73 33.46
C SER A 143 2.67 12.93 32.98
N CYS A 144 3.10 12.11 32.03
CA CYS A 144 4.29 12.42 31.25
C CYS A 144 4.08 13.80 30.58
N PRO A 145 5.05 14.72 30.60
CA PRO A 145 4.91 16.00 29.91
C PRO A 145 4.62 15.69 28.45
N THR A 146 3.40 16.03 28.03
CA THR A 146 2.97 15.94 26.64
C THR A 146 3.93 16.79 25.82
N THR A 147 4.86 16.16 25.11
CA THR A 147 5.51 16.77 23.96
C THR A 147 4.36 17.16 23.06
N THR A 148 4.04 18.45 23.10
CA THR A 148 3.10 19.07 22.19
C THR A 148 3.83 19.06 20.85
N MET A 149 3.78 17.94 20.14
CA MET A 149 3.95 17.95 18.70
C MET A 149 2.77 18.77 18.19
N ARG A 150 3.00 20.08 18.12
CA ARG A 150 2.21 21.02 17.35
C ARG A 150 2.06 20.38 15.98
N SER A 151 0.87 19.82 15.74
CA SER A 151 0.39 19.44 14.43
C SER A 151 0.37 20.71 13.58
N SER A 152 1.51 21.06 12.99
CA SER A 152 1.54 21.93 11.83
C SER A 152 0.99 21.11 10.67
N SER A 153 -0.34 21.13 10.57
CA SER A 153 -1.09 20.82 9.37
C SER A 153 -0.64 21.77 8.27
N SER A 154 0.40 21.41 7.52
CA SER A 154 0.78 22.03 6.25
C SER A 154 1.82 21.16 5.57
N PHE A 155 1.35 20.11 4.89
CA PHE A 155 1.98 19.63 3.66
C PHE A 155 0.93 18.89 2.83
N LEU A 156 -0.05 19.66 2.36
CA LEU A 156 -0.69 19.44 1.07
C LEU A 156 -0.07 20.46 0.14
N VAL A 157 0.78 20.01 -0.79
CA VAL A 157 0.86 20.33 -2.23
C VAL A 157 2.00 19.49 -2.79
#